data_AF-A0A5E7PTN7-F1
#
_entry.id   AF-A0A5E7PTN7-F1
#
_cell.length_a   1.000
_cell.length_b   1.000
_cell.length_c   1.000
_cell.angle_alpha   90.00
_cell.angle_beta   90.00
_cell.angle_gamma   90.00
#
_symmetry.space_group_name_H-M   'P 1'
#
loop_
_entity.id
_entity.type
_entity.pdbx_description
1 polymer ?
#
loop_
_entity_poly.entity_id
_entity_poly.type
_entity_poly.pdbx_seq_one_letter_code
_entity_poly.pdbx_strand_id
1 'polypeptide(L)'
;MSATAKATPVMTLPEIGQAFGGGFFSGITRDPDTGKHYLNITAGAAHELEGALGEDGVKIEGADSYTNSRGNTEAMAAAGSELAQKVLAMDIGGFTDWAIPARDVQELQYRHFKPTIEENWANSRSGNNPNSEPVGLLYSDESPAQTPLIAFQEGGDDAFRDLWYWSSSQCFAHDAFGVAFGDGYQGTYGKDYEFRVRPVRSQLIDYAPKMMVADANSKILSQ
;
A
#
# COMPACT_ATOMS: atom_id res chain seq x y z
N MET A 1 48.35 -6.14 -3.12
CA MET A 1 47.01 -6.55 -3.60
C MET A 1 45.99 -5.78 -2.78
N SER A 2 45.55 -4.62 -3.27
CA SER A 2 44.56 -3.80 -2.56
C SER A 2 43.18 -4.29 -2.97
N ALA A 3 42.41 -4.81 -2.02
CA ALA A 3 41.02 -5.17 -2.25
C ALA A 3 40.21 -3.87 -2.43
N THR A 4 39.72 -3.63 -3.64
CA THR A 4 38.74 -2.57 -3.89
C THR A 4 37.46 -2.93 -3.15
N ALA A 5 37.14 -2.17 -2.09
CA ALA A 5 35.84 -2.22 -1.45
C ALA A 5 34.77 -1.91 -2.51
N LYS A 6 33.92 -2.89 -2.81
CA LYS A 6 32.76 -2.70 -3.68
C LYS A 6 31.87 -1.66 -3.01
N ALA A 7 31.69 -0.51 -3.64
CA ALA A 7 30.75 0.48 -3.16
C ALA A 7 29.35 -0.14 -3.16
N THR A 8 28.77 -0.23 -1.96
CA THR A 8 27.35 -0.42 -1.73
C THR A 8 26.55 0.53 -2.63
N PRO A 9 25.65 0.04 -3.50
CA PRO A 9 24.77 0.92 -4.26
C PRO A 9 23.83 1.63 -3.28
N VAL A 10 23.88 2.96 -3.26
CA VAL A 10 22.93 3.79 -2.52
C VAL A 10 21.66 3.90 -3.35
N MET A 11 20.58 3.28 -2.91
CA MET A 11 19.27 3.45 -3.53
C MET A 11 18.64 4.75 -3.00
N THR A 12 18.35 5.68 -3.90
CA THR A 12 17.53 6.86 -3.58
C THR A 12 16.07 6.43 -3.51
N LEU A 13 15.42 6.70 -2.38
CA LEU A 13 13.98 6.45 -2.21
C LEU A 13 13.18 7.40 -3.12
N PRO A 14 12.17 6.91 -3.87
CA PRO A 14 11.26 7.79 -4.60
C PRO A 14 10.43 8.66 -3.65
N GLU A 15 9.97 9.81 -4.11
CA GLU A 15 8.97 10.59 -3.39
C GLU A 15 7.58 9.93 -3.47
N ILE A 16 6.74 10.13 -2.46
CA ILE A 16 5.37 9.65 -2.48
C ILE A 16 4.64 10.20 -3.72
N GLY A 17 4.02 9.31 -4.49
CA GLY A 17 3.37 9.64 -5.76
C GLY A 17 4.31 9.76 -6.96
N GLN A 18 5.62 9.56 -6.79
CA GLN A 18 6.56 9.54 -7.92
C GLN A 18 6.36 8.27 -8.75
N ALA A 19 6.35 8.43 -10.08
CA ALA A 19 6.31 7.30 -11.01
C ALA A 19 7.54 6.38 -10.81
N PHE A 20 7.29 5.11 -10.50
CA PHE A 20 8.29 4.12 -10.17
C PHE A 20 7.75 2.72 -10.40
N GLY A 21 8.54 1.81 -10.98
CA GLY A 21 8.20 0.39 -11.07
C GLY A 21 6.87 0.07 -11.79
N GLY A 22 6.45 0.88 -12.78
CA GLY A 22 5.19 0.69 -13.50
C GLY A 22 3.96 1.32 -12.85
N GLY A 23 4.12 1.95 -11.69
CA GLY A 23 3.05 2.70 -11.00
C GLY A 23 3.62 3.89 -10.25
N PHE A 24 3.09 4.15 -9.05
CA PHE A 24 3.46 5.27 -8.19
C PHE A 24 3.88 4.79 -6.81
N PHE A 25 5.00 5.31 -6.30
CA PHE A 25 5.46 4.94 -4.97
C PHE A 25 4.47 5.40 -3.89
N SER A 26 3.95 4.46 -3.08
CA SER A 26 2.92 4.72 -2.08
C SER A 26 3.42 4.61 -0.63
N GLY A 27 4.67 4.19 -0.42
CA GLY A 27 5.28 4.15 0.92
C GLY A 27 6.02 2.86 1.20
N ILE A 28 6.43 2.68 2.45
CA ILE A 28 7.28 1.55 2.88
C ILE A 28 6.54 0.73 3.92
N THR A 29 6.61 -0.59 3.80
CA THR A 29 6.23 -1.52 4.87
C THR A 29 7.41 -2.37 5.30
N ARG A 30 7.47 -2.64 6.60
CA ARG A 30 8.34 -3.63 7.23
C ARG A 30 7.55 -4.91 7.47
N ASP A 31 8.03 -6.01 6.94
CA ASP A 31 7.52 -7.34 7.22
C ASP A 31 7.75 -7.67 8.71
N PRO A 32 6.69 -7.99 9.49
CA PRO A 32 6.80 -8.22 10.92
C PRO A 32 7.61 -9.47 11.27
N ASP A 33 7.62 -10.48 10.40
CA ASP A 33 8.26 -11.77 10.64
C ASP A 33 9.73 -11.73 10.22
N THR A 34 10.02 -11.17 9.05
CA THR A 34 11.38 -11.17 8.49
C THR A 34 12.16 -9.89 8.79
N GLY A 35 11.48 -8.80 9.16
CA GLY A 35 12.07 -7.49 9.35
C GLY A 35 12.53 -6.81 8.07
N LYS A 36 12.22 -7.39 6.90
CA LYS A 36 12.56 -6.83 5.58
C LYS A 36 11.66 -5.64 5.25
N HIS A 37 12.22 -4.67 4.54
CA HIS A 37 11.49 -3.48 4.10
C HIS A 37 11.15 -3.59 2.63
N TYR A 38 9.96 -3.11 2.27
CA TYR A 38 9.47 -3.14 0.91
C TYR A 38 8.97 -1.76 0.51
N LEU A 39 9.40 -1.28 -0.65
CA LEU A 39 8.73 -0.19 -1.35
C LEU A 39 7.41 -0.73 -1.89
N ASN A 40 6.31 -0.05 -1.58
CA ASN A 40 5.01 -0.36 -2.17
C ASN A 40 4.75 0.59 -3.33
N ILE A 41 4.31 0.03 -4.45
CA ILE A 41 4.03 0.73 -5.69
C ILE A 41 2.56 0.47 -6.03
N THR A 42 1.80 1.54 -6.20
CA THR A 42 0.38 1.51 -6.57
C THR A 42 0.20 1.72 -8.06
N ALA A 43 -0.60 0.87 -8.70
CA ALA A 43 -0.95 1.02 -10.11
C ALA A 43 -1.76 2.31 -10.34
N GLY A 44 -1.65 2.90 -11.53
CA GLY A 44 -2.42 4.08 -11.91
C GLY A 44 -3.91 3.81 -12.12
N ALA A 45 -4.69 4.88 -12.34
CA ALA A 45 -6.14 4.80 -12.34
C ALA A 45 -6.73 3.82 -13.36
N ALA A 46 -6.08 3.73 -14.52
CA ALA A 46 -6.49 2.90 -15.65
C ALA A 46 -6.49 1.39 -15.35
N HIS A 47 -5.90 0.97 -14.23
CA HIS A 47 -5.75 -0.45 -13.85
C HIS A 47 -6.63 -0.88 -12.67
N GLU A 48 -7.55 -0.03 -12.22
CA GLU A 48 -8.54 -0.45 -11.23
C GLU A 48 -9.47 -1.52 -11.77
N LEU A 49 -9.75 -2.48 -10.91
CA LEU A 49 -10.73 -3.52 -11.13
C LEU A 49 -11.81 -3.44 -10.05
N GLU A 50 -12.96 -4.02 -10.36
CA GLU A 50 -14.09 -4.16 -9.46
C GLU A 50 -14.55 -5.61 -9.47
N GLY A 51 -14.95 -6.13 -8.31
CA GLY A 51 -15.52 -7.46 -8.18
C GLY A 51 -15.49 -7.99 -6.75
N ALA A 52 -16.06 -9.19 -6.60
CA ALA A 52 -16.02 -9.94 -5.35
C ALA A 52 -14.61 -10.49 -5.05
N LEU A 53 -14.25 -10.54 -3.77
CA LEU A 53 -12.99 -11.13 -3.32
C LEU A 53 -13.04 -12.65 -3.27
N GLY A 54 -14.21 -13.24 -3.08
CA GLY A 54 -14.39 -14.69 -3.05
C GLY A 54 -15.76 -15.09 -2.48
N GLU A 55 -15.99 -16.39 -2.38
CA GLU A 55 -17.26 -16.91 -1.87
C GLU A 55 -17.44 -16.57 -0.38
N ASP A 56 -18.67 -16.19 0.01
CA ASP A 56 -19.02 -15.98 1.40
C ASP A 56 -18.92 -17.29 2.21
N GLY A 57 -18.53 -17.19 3.49
CA GLY A 57 -18.38 -18.32 4.40
C GLY A 57 -17.13 -19.19 4.23
N VAL A 58 -16.27 -18.91 3.24
CA VAL A 58 -15.01 -19.65 3.03
C VAL A 58 -13.81 -18.87 3.56
N LYS A 59 -13.17 -19.35 4.64
CA LYS A 59 -11.86 -18.81 5.06
C LYS A 59 -10.78 -19.29 4.10
N ILE A 60 -10.03 -18.36 3.50
CA ILE A 60 -8.92 -18.70 2.61
C ILE A 60 -7.63 -18.78 3.43
N GLU A 61 -7.04 -19.97 3.53
CA GLU A 61 -5.74 -20.13 4.21
C GLU A 61 -4.63 -19.41 3.44
N GLY A 62 -3.76 -18.69 4.17
CA GLY A 62 -2.66 -17.92 3.58
C GLY A 62 -3.04 -16.50 3.10
N ALA A 63 -4.27 -16.06 3.32
CA ALA A 63 -4.76 -14.72 2.99
C ALA A 63 -4.92 -13.80 4.21
N ASP A 64 -4.12 -13.99 5.27
CA ASP A 64 -4.23 -13.28 6.56
C ASP A 64 -3.09 -12.30 6.84
N SER A 65 -2.12 -12.16 5.92
CA SER A 65 -1.01 -11.22 6.10
C SER A 65 -1.47 -9.78 5.96
N TYR A 66 -0.93 -8.86 6.77
CA TYR A 66 -1.17 -7.42 6.62
C TYR A 66 -0.21 -6.73 5.67
N THR A 67 0.91 -7.37 5.33
CA THR A 67 1.96 -6.78 4.47
C THR A 67 2.24 -7.60 3.21
N ASN A 68 2.01 -8.91 3.21
CA ASN A 68 2.28 -9.78 2.06
C ASN A 68 1.11 -9.80 1.06
N SER A 69 0.92 -8.68 0.35
CA SER A 69 -0.11 -8.52 -0.68
C SER A 69 -0.08 -9.65 -1.72
N ARG A 70 1.11 -10.03 -2.19
CA ARG A 70 1.27 -11.05 -3.22
C ARG A 70 0.86 -12.43 -2.72
N GLY A 71 1.36 -12.86 -1.57
CA GLY A 71 1.01 -14.16 -0.98
C GLY A 71 -0.49 -14.31 -0.72
N ASN A 72 -1.12 -13.26 -0.17
CA ASN A 72 -2.58 -13.27 0.03
C ASN A 72 -3.33 -13.42 -1.30
N THR A 73 -2.94 -12.64 -2.32
CA THR A 73 -3.61 -12.65 -3.62
C THR A 73 -3.44 -14.00 -4.33
N GLU A 74 -2.27 -14.64 -4.22
CA GLU A 74 -2.02 -15.99 -4.74
C GLU A 74 -2.91 -17.04 -4.05
N ALA A 75 -3.06 -16.97 -2.73
CA ALA A 75 -3.97 -17.83 -1.98
C ALA A 75 -5.43 -17.63 -2.41
N MET A 76 -5.86 -16.37 -2.57
CA MET A 76 -7.21 -16.04 -3.06
C MET A 76 -7.46 -16.58 -4.47
N ALA A 77 -6.51 -16.41 -5.39
CA ALA A 77 -6.63 -16.91 -6.75
C ALA A 77 -6.71 -18.43 -6.81
N ALA A 78 -5.93 -19.13 -5.98
CA ALA A 78 -5.97 -20.58 -5.83
C ALA A 78 -7.31 -21.08 -5.26
N ALA A 79 -7.95 -20.28 -4.41
CA ALA A 79 -9.29 -20.53 -3.88
C ALA A 79 -10.43 -20.13 -4.84
N GLY A 80 -10.11 -19.70 -6.07
CA GLY A 80 -11.11 -19.41 -7.11
C GLY A 80 -11.55 -17.95 -7.23
N SER A 81 -10.90 -17.01 -6.53
CA SER A 81 -11.19 -15.58 -6.68
C SER A 81 -10.84 -15.08 -8.08
N GLU A 82 -11.86 -14.78 -8.89
CA GLU A 82 -11.65 -14.23 -10.24
C GLU A 82 -10.95 -12.87 -10.20
N LEU A 83 -11.25 -12.03 -9.20
CA LEU A 83 -10.63 -10.72 -9.04
C LEU A 83 -9.13 -10.88 -8.78
N ALA A 84 -8.74 -11.79 -7.87
CA ALA A 84 -7.34 -12.08 -7.60
C ALA A 84 -6.62 -12.64 -8.83
N GLN A 85 -7.26 -13.57 -9.56
CA GLN A 85 -6.71 -14.12 -10.80
C GLN A 85 -6.45 -13.03 -11.85
N LYS A 86 -7.40 -12.09 -12.04
CA LYS A 86 -7.23 -10.96 -12.96
C LYS A 86 -6.06 -10.06 -12.55
N VAL A 87 -5.91 -9.77 -11.27
CA VAL A 87 -4.80 -8.95 -10.77
C VAL A 87 -3.45 -9.65 -10.98
N LEU A 88 -3.34 -10.95 -10.68
CA LEU A 88 -2.09 -11.71 -10.87
C LEU A 88 -1.67 -11.86 -12.33
N ALA A 89 -2.63 -11.74 -13.26
CA ALA A 89 -2.38 -11.83 -14.70
C ALA A 89 -1.95 -10.48 -15.34
N MET A 90 -1.92 -9.39 -14.56
CA MET A 90 -1.57 -8.07 -15.09
C MET A 90 -0.11 -7.96 -15.49
N ASP A 91 0.12 -7.28 -16.62
CA ASP A 91 1.42 -6.74 -17.02
C ASP A 91 1.26 -5.22 -17.17
N ILE A 92 1.87 -4.47 -16.26
CA ILE A 92 1.84 -3.01 -16.25
C ILE A 92 3.27 -2.52 -16.26
N GLY A 93 3.66 -1.83 -17.33
CA GLY A 93 5.02 -1.31 -17.49
C GLY A 93 6.11 -2.40 -17.53
N GLY A 94 5.77 -3.64 -17.93
CA GLY A 94 6.71 -4.77 -17.96
C GLY A 94 6.84 -5.51 -16.63
N PHE A 95 5.98 -5.23 -15.65
CA PHE A 95 5.97 -5.85 -14.33
C PHE A 95 4.74 -6.72 -14.14
N THR A 96 4.94 -7.92 -13.59
CA THR A 96 3.93 -9.02 -13.49
C THR A 96 3.67 -9.49 -12.06
N ASP A 97 4.26 -8.80 -11.09
CA ASP A 97 4.19 -9.07 -9.65
C ASP A 97 3.09 -8.26 -8.94
N TRP A 98 2.04 -7.85 -9.69
CA TRP A 98 0.88 -7.13 -9.15
C TRP A 98 0.01 -8.02 -8.26
N ALA A 99 -0.63 -7.39 -7.27
CA ALA A 99 -1.40 -8.04 -6.22
C ALA A 99 -2.50 -7.09 -5.68
N ILE A 100 -3.51 -7.66 -5.03
CA ILE A 100 -4.49 -6.91 -4.25
C ILE A 100 -3.79 -6.46 -2.95
N PRO A 101 -3.84 -5.17 -2.57
CA PRO A 101 -3.09 -4.66 -1.43
C PRO A 101 -3.53 -5.34 -0.13
N ALA A 102 -2.58 -5.82 0.66
CA ALA A 102 -2.85 -6.22 2.04
C ALA A 102 -3.20 -4.99 2.90
N ARG A 103 -3.81 -5.20 4.07
CA ARG A 103 -4.42 -4.12 4.87
C ARG A 103 -3.45 -2.96 5.15
N ASP A 104 -2.22 -3.26 5.57
CA ASP A 104 -1.24 -2.22 5.91
C ASP A 104 -0.59 -1.59 4.68
N VAL A 105 -0.67 -2.25 3.52
CA VAL A 105 -0.27 -1.67 2.24
C VAL A 105 -1.38 -0.78 1.68
N GLN A 106 -2.64 -1.16 1.84
CA GLN A 106 -3.81 -0.37 1.45
C GLN A 106 -3.96 0.91 2.30
N GLU A 107 -3.65 0.81 3.59
CA GLU A 107 -3.63 1.96 4.48
C GLU A 107 -2.71 3.08 3.97
N LEU A 108 -1.55 2.71 3.39
CA LEU A 108 -0.64 3.65 2.76
C LEU A 108 -1.23 4.32 1.50
N GLN A 109 -2.05 3.60 0.72
CA GLN A 109 -2.76 4.19 -0.41
C GLN A 109 -3.70 5.29 0.05
N TYR A 110 -4.54 5.01 1.06
CA TYR A 110 -5.45 6.04 1.58
C TYR A 110 -4.68 7.19 2.26
N ARG A 111 -3.72 6.87 3.13
CA ARG A 111 -2.93 7.86 3.87
C ARG A 111 -2.26 8.89 2.97
N HIS A 112 -1.75 8.46 1.82
CA HIS A 112 -0.96 9.30 0.93
C HIS A 112 -1.72 9.82 -0.29
N PHE A 113 -2.79 9.13 -0.70
CA PHE A 113 -3.57 9.44 -1.90
C PHE A 113 -5.05 9.71 -1.59
N LYS A 114 -5.38 10.16 -0.38
CA LYS A 114 -6.73 10.61 -0.05
C LYS A 114 -7.21 11.63 -1.09
N PRO A 115 -8.26 11.31 -1.88
CA PRO A 115 -8.69 12.14 -2.99
C PRO A 115 -9.57 13.31 -2.56
N THR A 116 -10.30 13.19 -1.44
CA THR A 116 -11.32 14.16 -1.02
C THR A 116 -10.81 15.15 0.02
N ILE A 117 -11.58 16.23 0.21
CA ILE A 117 -11.42 17.17 1.34
C ILE A 117 -12.29 16.80 2.54
N GLU A 118 -12.94 15.63 2.52
CA GLU A 118 -13.87 15.23 3.57
C GLU A 118 -13.16 15.04 4.91
N GLU A 119 -13.89 15.23 6.01
CA GLU A 119 -13.39 14.91 7.33
C GLU A 119 -13.15 13.40 7.44
N ASN A 120 -12.06 12.99 8.10
CA ASN A 120 -11.82 11.55 8.25
C ASN A 120 -12.81 10.94 9.25
N TRP A 121 -13.20 9.70 8.99
CA TRP A 121 -13.80 8.84 10.00
C TRP A 121 -12.75 8.42 11.05
N ALA A 122 -12.47 9.33 11.99
CA ALA A 122 -11.45 9.19 13.02
C ALA A 122 -11.90 8.37 14.26
N ASN A 123 -12.74 7.35 14.04
CA ASN A 123 -13.16 6.45 15.10
C ASN A 123 -12.26 5.20 15.17
N SER A 124 -12.28 4.50 16.31
CA SER A 124 -11.63 3.19 16.51
C SER A 124 -10.11 3.23 16.32
N ARG A 125 -9.53 2.18 15.72
CA ARG A 125 -8.09 2.07 15.40
C ARG A 125 -7.79 2.45 13.93
N SER A 126 -8.65 3.27 13.30
CA SER A 126 -8.46 3.74 11.92
C SER A 126 -7.09 4.38 11.76
N GLY A 127 -6.39 4.03 10.68
CA GLY A 127 -5.05 4.53 10.39
C GLY A 127 -3.90 3.91 11.17
N ASN A 128 -4.13 3.18 12.26
CA ASN A 128 -3.02 2.53 12.97
C ASN A 128 -2.32 1.53 12.04
N ASN A 129 -1.05 1.76 11.70
CA ASN A 129 -0.26 0.93 10.81
C ASN A 129 1.13 0.71 11.43
N PRO A 130 1.30 -0.29 12.30
CA PRO A 130 2.59 -0.56 12.96
C PRO A 130 3.65 -1.09 12.00
N ASN A 131 3.24 -1.52 10.80
CA ASN A 131 4.13 -2.09 9.80
C ASN A 131 4.59 -1.07 8.76
N SER A 132 4.10 0.17 8.76
CA SER A 132 4.61 1.20 7.85
C SER A 132 5.88 1.87 8.36
N GLU A 133 6.63 2.47 7.44
CA GLU A 133 7.71 3.40 7.77
C GLU A 133 7.47 4.78 7.14
N PRO A 134 7.37 5.85 7.96
CA PRO A 134 7.27 5.83 9.42
C PRO A 134 6.01 5.08 9.92
N VAL A 135 6.00 4.70 11.20
CA VAL A 135 4.86 4.03 11.83
C VAL A 135 3.61 4.91 11.69
N GLY A 136 2.57 4.35 11.07
CA GLY A 136 1.32 5.03 10.81
C GLY A 136 0.50 5.17 12.08
N LEU A 137 0.23 6.43 12.46
CA LEU A 137 -0.60 6.75 13.62
C LEU A 137 -2.08 6.76 13.25
N LEU A 138 -2.91 6.77 14.29
CA LEU A 138 -4.36 6.89 14.15
C LEU A 138 -4.74 8.12 13.32
N TYR A 139 -5.83 7.98 12.57
CA TYR A 139 -6.45 9.12 11.92
C TYR A 139 -7.00 10.08 12.96
N SER A 140 -6.97 11.36 12.62
CA SER A 140 -7.77 12.41 13.25
C SER A 140 -8.72 12.97 12.19
N ASP A 141 -9.69 13.76 12.62
CA ASP A 141 -10.64 14.47 11.76
C ASP A 141 -9.91 15.20 10.59
N GLU A 142 -8.70 15.69 10.85
CA GLU A 142 -7.84 16.42 9.90
C GLU A 142 -6.71 15.59 9.25
N SER A 143 -6.41 14.38 9.75
CA SER A 143 -5.25 13.59 9.30
C SER A 143 -5.63 12.14 8.97
N PRO A 144 -5.36 11.64 7.75
CA PRO A 144 -4.68 12.32 6.65
C PRO A 144 -5.53 13.44 6.05
N ALA A 145 -4.87 14.54 5.66
CA ALA A 145 -5.47 15.57 4.82
C ALA A 145 -5.57 15.07 3.37
N GLN A 146 -6.33 15.77 2.52
CA GLN A 146 -6.32 15.52 1.07
C GLN A 146 -4.87 15.52 0.57
N THR A 147 -4.56 14.62 -0.35
CA THR A 147 -3.22 14.56 -0.96
C THR A 147 -2.87 15.87 -1.67
N PRO A 148 -1.63 16.39 -1.56
CA PRO A 148 -1.19 17.55 -2.31
C PRO A 148 -0.92 17.23 -3.80
N LEU A 149 -0.96 15.95 -4.17
CA LEU A 149 -0.70 15.49 -5.52
C LEU A 149 -1.94 15.67 -6.40
N ILE A 150 -1.95 16.68 -7.27
CA ILE A 150 -3.10 17.03 -8.11
C ILE A 150 -3.66 15.84 -8.91
N ALA A 151 -2.79 14.94 -9.38
CA ALA A 151 -3.21 13.74 -10.10
C ALA A 151 -4.06 12.78 -9.26
N PHE A 152 -3.90 12.78 -7.93
CA PHE A 152 -4.61 11.91 -7.00
C PHE A 152 -5.75 12.60 -6.25
N GLN A 153 -5.93 13.91 -6.42
CA GLN A 153 -7.10 14.63 -5.90
C GLN A 153 -8.34 14.26 -6.71
N GLU A 154 -9.52 14.38 -6.10
CA GLU A 154 -10.80 14.12 -6.78
C GLU A 154 -10.88 14.83 -8.15
N GLY A 155 -11.18 14.06 -9.21
CA GLY A 155 -11.19 14.52 -10.59
C GLY A 155 -9.83 14.52 -11.31
N GLY A 156 -8.74 14.21 -10.60
CA GLY A 156 -7.41 14.00 -11.17
C GLY A 156 -7.28 12.67 -11.93
N ASP A 157 -6.26 12.60 -12.80
CA ASP A 157 -6.07 11.47 -13.72
C ASP A 157 -5.85 10.12 -13.02
N ASP A 158 -5.25 10.13 -11.83
CA ASP A 158 -4.91 8.94 -11.03
C ASP A 158 -5.70 8.86 -9.71
N ALA A 159 -6.74 9.70 -9.56
CA ALA A 159 -7.53 9.80 -8.35
C ALA A 159 -8.19 8.47 -7.97
N PHE A 160 -8.14 8.14 -6.69
CA PHE A 160 -9.07 7.17 -6.12
C PHE A 160 -10.48 7.76 -6.16
N ARG A 161 -11.47 6.88 -6.31
CA ARG A 161 -12.87 7.28 -6.24
C ARG A 161 -13.30 7.32 -4.78
N ASP A 162 -14.24 8.20 -4.45
CA ASP A 162 -14.93 8.16 -3.16
C ASP A 162 -15.87 6.94 -3.10
N LEU A 163 -15.27 5.77 -2.96
CA LEU A 163 -15.90 4.45 -2.95
C LEU A 163 -15.08 3.48 -2.07
N TRP A 164 -15.62 2.28 -1.92
CA TRP A 164 -14.96 1.19 -1.19
C TRP A 164 -13.89 0.50 -2.02
N TYR A 165 -12.76 0.23 -1.37
CA TYR A 165 -11.67 -0.57 -1.91
C TYR A 165 -11.35 -1.77 -1.01
N TRP A 166 -11.12 -2.91 -1.64
CA TRP A 166 -10.76 -4.18 -1.01
C TRP A 166 -9.29 -4.26 -0.59
N SER A 167 -9.06 -4.88 0.57
CA SER A 167 -7.77 -5.44 0.96
C SER A 167 -7.75 -6.96 0.76
N SER A 168 -6.56 -7.50 0.50
CA SER A 168 -6.32 -8.95 0.44
C SER A 168 -6.17 -9.62 1.80
N SER A 169 -6.20 -8.86 2.90
CA SER A 169 -6.18 -9.44 4.25
C SER A 169 -7.58 -9.89 4.66
N GLN A 170 -7.71 -11.14 5.08
CA GLN A 170 -8.93 -11.71 5.67
C GLN A 170 -8.80 -11.79 7.18
N CYS A 171 -9.87 -11.42 7.89
CA CYS A 171 -10.00 -11.63 9.33
C CYS A 171 -10.90 -12.82 9.68
N PHE A 172 -11.91 -13.12 8.85
CA PHE A 172 -12.91 -14.15 9.11
C PHE A 172 -13.33 -14.89 7.83
N ALA A 173 -14.09 -15.97 8.00
CA ALA A 173 -14.61 -16.75 6.89
C ALA A 173 -15.62 -15.99 6.01
N HIS A 174 -16.26 -14.96 6.55
CA HIS A 174 -17.26 -14.14 5.87
C HIS A 174 -16.69 -12.83 5.35
N ASP A 175 -15.76 -12.23 6.10
CA ASP A 175 -15.38 -10.84 5.90
C ASP A 175 -13.91 -10.64 5.49
N ALA A 176 -13.71 -9.69 4.58
CA ALA A 176 -12.41 -9.12 4.23
C ALA A 176 -12.34 -7.63 4.63
N PHE A 177 -11.12 -7.14 4.85
CA PHE A 177 -10.93 -5.72 5.16
C PHE A 177 -11.20 -4.85 3.93
N GLY A 178 -11.80 -3.68 4.16
CA GLY A 178 -11.96 -2.65 3.15
C GLY A 178 -11.80 -1.25 3.73
N VAL A 179 -11.50 -0.29 2.87
CA VAL A 179 -11.36 1.13 3.21
C VAL A 179 -12.20 1.97 2.24
N ALA A 180 -13.00 2.89 2.76
CA ALA A 180 -13.66 3.92 1.97
C ALA A 180 -12.67 5.05 1.67
N PHE A 181 -12.53 5.42 0.40
CA PHE A 181 -11.59 6.46 -0.01
C PHE A 181 -12.17 7.89 0.06
N GLY A 182 -13.40 8.08 0.54
CA GLY A 182 -13.94 9.37 0.94
C GLY A 182 -13.40 9.84 2.27
N ASP A 183 -13.75 9.12 3.33
CA ASP A 183 -13.50 9.49 4.72
C ASP A 183 -12.47 8.59 5.43
N GLY A 184 -11.99 7.53 4.77
CA GLY A 184 -11.02 6.61 5.35
C GLY A 184 -11.63 5.62 6.32
N TYR A 185 -12.95 5.45 6.33
CA TYR A 185 -13.60 4.45 7.15
C TYR A 185 -13.07 3.05 6.81
N GLN A 186 -12.54 2.38 7.84
CA GLN A 186 -12.01 1.02 7.73
C GLN A 186 -12.98 0.04 8.37
N GLY A 187 -13.35 -1.00 7.62
CA GLY A 187 -14.32 -1.99 8.07
C GLY A 187 -14.04 -3.38 7.52
N THR A 188 -14.90 -4.32 7.89
CA THR A 188 -14.89 -5.69 7.38
C THR A 188 -16.23 -5.96 6.71
N TYR A 189 -16.19 -6.53 5.51
CA TYR A 189 -17.36 -6.67 4.65
C TYR A 189 -17.43 -8.06 4.03
N GLY A 190 -18.65 -8.53 3.76
CA GLY A 190 -18.93 -9.79 3.08
C GLY A 190 -18.17 -9.87 1.75
N LYS A 191 -17.44 -10.97 1.56
CA LYS A 191 -16.54 -11.16 0.41
C LYS A 191 -17.26 -11.27 -0.94
N ASP A 192 -18.58 -11.46 -0.90
CA ASP A 192 -19.49 -11.50 -2.05
C ASP A 192 -19.87 -10.09 -2.55
N TYR A 193 -19.58 -9.03 -1.81
CA TYR A 193 -19.73 -7.67 -2.29
C TYR A 193 -18.70 -7.31 -3.37
N GLU A 194 -19.11 -6.46 -4.30
CA GLU A 194 -18.25 -5.95 -5.36
C GLU A 194 -17.68 -4.59 -4.96
N PHE A 195 -16.41 -4.58 -4.57
CA PHE A 195 -15.64 -3.35 -4.35
C PHE A 195 -14.44 -3.28 -5.28
N ARG A 196 -13.77 -2.14 -5.25
CA ARG A 196 -12.63 -1.84 -6.13
C ARG A 196 -11.32 -2.35 -5.57
N VAL A 197 -10.35 -2.57 -6.44
CA VAL A 197 -8.95 -2.73 -6.05
C VAL A 197 -8.09 -1.82 -6.90
N ARG A 198 -7.14 -1.14 -6.26
CA ARG A 198 -6.02 -0.50 -6.95
C ARG A 198 -4.79 -1.40 -6.74
N PRO A 199 -4.39 -2.19 -7.75
CA PRO A 199 -3.32 -3.17 -7.60
C PRO A 199 -2.04 -2.55 -7.07
N VAL A 200 -1.31 -3.32 -6.27
CA VAL A 200 0.01 -2.95 -5.76
C VAL A 200 1.04 -4.00 -6.11
N ARG A 201 2.29 -3.59 -6.14
CA ARG A 201 3.44 -4.48 -6.11
C ARG A 201 4.44 -4.01 -5.07
N SER A 202 5.29 -4.91 -4.61
CA SER A 202 6.24 -4.64 -3.54
C SER A 202 7.66 -4.95 -4.01
N GLN A 203 8.59 -4.01 -3.83
CA GLN A 203 10.00 -4.19 -4.15
C GLN A 203 10.83 -4.23 -2.87
N LEU A 204 11.60 -5.31 -2.67
CA LEU A 204 12.48 -5.47 -1.52
C LEU A 204 13.57 -4.38 -1.48
N ILE A 205 13.82 -3.84 -0.29
CA ILE A 205 14.88 -2.88 0.01
C ILE A 205 16.02 -3.62 0.73
N ASP A 206 17.13 -3.83 0.03
CA ASP A 206 18.33 -4.46 0.58
C ASP A 206 19.35 -3.44 1.13
N TYR A 207 18.92 -2.40 1.86
CA TYR A 207 19.84 -1.57 2.67
C TYR A 207 19.13 -0.98 3.89
N ALA A 208 19.81 -0.92 5.03
CA ALA A 208 19.35 -0.17 6.20
C ALA A 208 19.25 1.32 5.83
N PRO A 209 18.07 1.96 5.86
CA PRO A 209 17.96 3.36 5.50
C PRO A 209 18.71 4.19 6.56
N LYS A 210 19.84 4.82 6.18
CA LYS A 210 20.29 6.01 6.89
C LYS A 210 19.29 7.10 6.54
N MET A 211 18.37 7.41 7.45
CA MET A 211 17.72 8.72 7.41
C MET A 211 18.82 9.77 7.37
N MET A 212 18.91 10.53 6.28
CA MET A 212 19.74 11.73 6.23
C MET A 212 19.11 12.73 7.20
N VAL A 213 19.50 12.66 8.47
CA VAL A 213 19.38 13.79 9.37
C VAL A 213 20.35 14.83 8.83
N ALA A 214 19.83 16.00 8.46
CA ALA A 214 20.67 17.10 8.05
C ALA A 214 21.58 17.49 9.24
N ASP A 215 22.86 17.12 9.16
CA ASP A 215 23.88 17.54 10.13
C ASP A 215 24.12 19.05 10.00
N ALA A 216 23.26 19.83 10.65
CA ALA A 216 23.51 21.23 10.94
C ALA A 216 24.47 21.32 12.13
N ASN A 217 25.75 20.93 11.98
CA ASN A 217 26.84 21.28 12.93
C ASN A 217 28.24 20.98 12.38
N SER A 218 28.61 21.58 11.25
CA SER A 218 30.02 21.72 10.84
C SER A 218 30.34 23.15 10.44
N LYS A 219 30.52 23.98 11.47
CA LYS A 219 31.15 25.32 11.49
C LYS A 219 31.38 25.57 12.99
N ILE A 220 32.57 25.63 13.56
CA ILE A 220 33.82 26.30 13.21
C ILE A 220 34.91 25.71 14.12
N LEU A 221 36.05 25.28 13.57
CA LEU A 221 37.33 25.26 14.27
C LEU A 221 38.46 25.37 13.22
N SER A 222 38.82 26.60 12.86
CA SER A 222 40.17 26.95 12.40
C SER A 222 40.32 28.47 12.33
N GLN A 223 40.85 29.08 13.38
CA GLN A 223 42.03 29.96 13.39
C GLN A 223 42.33 30.38 14.83
#